data_AF-F5J0D0-F1
#
_entry.id   AF-F5J0D0-F1
#
_cell.length_a   1.000
_cell.length_b   1.000
_cell.length_c   1.000
_cell.angle_alpha   90.00
_cell.angle_beta   90.00
_cell.angle_gamma   90.00
#
_symmetry.space_group_name_H-M   'P 1'
#
loop_
_entity.id
_entity.type
_entity.pdbx_description
1 polymer ?
#
loop_
_entity_poly.entity_id
_entity_poly.type
_entity_poly.pdbx_seq_one_letter_code
_entity_poly.pdbx_strand_id
1 'polypeptide(L)'
;MADNDNRCPLCGKSTNEGETFCGDCQEIAQNAYPEELLYNKDDSESMFIEEEKAAPEEEEDTSYNEKPIENSVEENLKRVSLSKSNKKLFVFVAIGLVFMLLLGIGGLFVKNKDEEATESRYWNKCIEENTPLSYSKYLVHYPEGRYSNEAQNKIMQLREQERNEWESLRKSGNVDALFSFLADHPQTPYERRIKHVVDSLSWLQAIEQNTPDAYQAYLDNVKIGRYAGEYEDVAKQKYEYLSQLKVIEADELKNVEKVLSDFFKALSSVNNKDIQKSSASVLLKFFDMQNQPNTVIADSIKAALKLKKIKSVSYKLPSDFPEVIKDNKGVYFTSLLIKTETTFTDRKKKKEISEHAFNIELNGEKQIRAVYRKEK
;
A
#
# COMPACT_ATOMS: atom_id res chain seq x y z
N MET A 1 -7.40 35.27 2.19
CA MET A 1 -7.11 35.46 0.75
C MET A 1 -5.98 34.52 0.42
N ALA A 2 -6.32 33.30 0.00
CA ALA A 2 -5.36 32.32 -0.49
C ALA A 2 -5.54 32.29 -2.00
N ASP A 3 -4.53 32.74 -2.73
CA ASP A 3 -4.42 32.54 -4.18
C ASP A 3 -4.27 31.03 -4.40
N ASN A 4 -5.38 30.34 -4.59
CA ASN A 4 -5.36 28.97 -5.08
C ASN A 4 -5.28 29.05 -6.60
N ASP A 5 -4.07 29.32 -7.10
CA ASP A 5 -3.77 29.34 -8.52
C ASP A 5 -3.85 27.90 -9.05
N ASN A 6 -5.08 27.44 -9.32
CA ASN A 6 -5.39 26.21 -10.04
C ASN A 6 -4.82 26.36 -11.45
N ARG A 7 -3.54 26.05 -11.64
CA ARG A 7 -2.84 26.14 -12.94
C ARG A 7 -2.42 24.77 -13.41
N CYS A 8 -2.64 24.51 -14.69
CA CYS A 8 -2.29 23.25 -15.34
C CYS A 8 -0.76 23.07 -15.35
N PRO A 9 -0.24 21.94 -14.86
CA PRO A 9 1.21 21.69 -14.79
C PRO A 9 1.87 21.50 -16.17
N LEU A 10 1.07 21.28 -17.22
CA LEU A 10 1.55 21.11 -18.59
C LEU A 10 1.66 22.43 -19.36
N CYS A 11 0.67 23.33 -19.25
CA CYS A 11 0.59 24.55 -20.06
C CYS A 11 0.52 25.86 -19.26
N GLY A 12 0.33 25.79 -17.94
CA GLY A 12 0.24 26.97 -17.06
C GLY A 12 -1.09 27.74 -17.11
N LYS A 13 -2.07 27.31 -17.92
CA LYS A 13 -3.43 27.88 -17.96
C LYS A 13 -4.23 27.53 -16.70
N SER A 14 -5.27 28.30 -16.37
CA SER A 14 -6.17 27.99 -15.26
C SER A 14 -6.91 26.67 -15.47
N THR A 15 -7.08 25.87 -14.41
CA THR A 15 -7.91 24.65 -14.38
C THR A 15 -9.23 24.90 -13.65
N ASN A 16 -10.25 24.09 -13.94
CA ASN A 16 -11.51 24.13 -13.20
C ASN A 16 -11.33 23.58 -11.78
N GLU A 17 -12.26 23.90 -10.90
CA GLU A 17 -12.23 23.45 -9.50
C GLU A 17 -12.32 21.91 -9.42
N GLY A 18 -11.28 21.27 -8.89
CA GLY A 18 -11.15 19.81 -8.82
C GLY A 18 -10.40 19.15 -9.98
N GLU A 19 -9.99 19.90 -11.01
CA GLU A 19 -9.24 19.37 -12.15
C GLU A 19 -7.73 19.67 -12.06
N THR A 20 -6.90 18.63 -12.24
CA THR A 20 -5.43 18.77 -12.27
C THR A 20 -4.89 19.29 -13.60
N PHE A 21 -5.59 19.05 -14.71
CA PHE A 21 -5.20 19.48 -16.06
C PHE A 21 -6.33 20.31 -16.68
N CYS A 22 -6.02 21.31 -17.52
CA CYS A 22 -7.05 22.02 -18.28
C CYS A 22 -7.58 21.13 -19.42
N GLY A 23 -8.78 21.42 -19.93
CA GLY A 23 -9.41 20.65 -21.01
C GLY A 23 -8.48 20.37 -22.20
N ASP A 24 -7.73 21.38 -22.67
CA ASP A 24 -6.78 21.24 -23.79
C ASP A 24 -5.63 20.25 -23.53
N CYS A 25 -5.27 20.04 -22.26
CA CYS A 25 -4.17 19.19 -21.85
C CYS A 25 -4.65 17.84 -21.32
N GLN A 26 -5.96 17.63 -21.25
CA GLN A 26 -6.56 16.44 -20.67
C GLN A 26 -6.32 15.22 -21.54
N GLU A 27 -6.41 15.34 -22.86
CA GLU A 27 -6.09 14.25 -23.80
C GLU A 27 -4.60 13.86 -23.76
N ILE A 28 -3.71 14.86 -23.64
CA ILE A 28 -2.26 14.63 -23.46
C ILE A 28 -1.99 13.92 -22.13
N ALA A 29 -2.72 14.28 -21.08
CA ALA A 29 -2.64 13.60 -19.79
C ALA A 29 -3.22 12.18 -19.86
N GLN A 30 -4.37 12.00 -20.50
CA GLN A 30 -5.04 10.69 -20.65
C GLN A 30 -4.21 9.71 -21.47
N ASN A 31 -3.56 10.17 -22.54
CA ASN A 31 -2.66 9.34 -23.34
C ASN A 31 -1.29 9.11 -22.66
N ALA A 32 -0.97 9.84 -21.59
CA ALA A 32 0.26 9.69 -20.81
C ALA A 32 0.09 8.77 -19.58
N TYR A 33 -1.13 8.37 -19.23
CA TYR A 33 -1.43 7.51 -18.08
C TYR A 33 -2.38 6.37 -18.48
N PRO A 34 -2.09 5.10 -18.15
CA PRO A 34 -3.04 4.00 -18.31
C PRO A 34 -4.42 4.32 -17.70
N GLU A 35 -5.51 3.91 -18.36
CA GLU A 35 -6.89 4.17 -17.92
C GLU A 35 -7.17 3.72 -16.47
N GLU A 36 -6.54 2.63 -16.03
CA GLU A 36 -6.56 2.09 -14.65
C GLU A 36 -5.97 3.03 -13.56
N LEU A 37 -5.33 4.12 -13.96
CA LEU A 37 -4.81 5.17 -13.06
C LEU A 37 -5.68 6.42 -13.03
N LEU A 38 -6.57 6.56 -14.02
CA LEU A 38 -7.44 7.71 -14.20
C LEU A 38 -8.83 7.47 -13.58
N TYR A 39 -9.22 6.21 -13.47
CA TYR A 39 -10.42 5.80 -12.74
C TYR A 39 -10.02 5.20 -11.39
N ASN A 40 -10.36 5.89 -10.29
CA ASN A 40 -10.36 5.31 -8.96
C ASN A 40 -11.44 4.22 -8.89
N LYS A 41 -11.14 3.00 -9.32
CA LYS A 41 -11.77 1.84 -8.73
C LYS A 41 -10.94 1.47 -7.50
N ASP A 42 -11.57 1.57 -6.34
CA ASP A 42 -11.05 1.02 -5.11
C ASP A 42 -10.91 -0.49 -5.29
N ASP A 43 -9.75 -0.95 -5.75
CA ASP A 43 -9.41 -2.36 -5.81
C ASP A 43 -8.95 -2.82 -4.42
N SER A 44 -9.87 -2.80 -3.46
CA SER A 44 -9.77 -3.62 -2.25
C SER A 44 -10.18 -5.08 -2.51
N GLU A 45 -10.52 -5.44 -3.75
CA GLU A 45 -11.14 -6.72 -4.05
C GLU A 45 -10.64 -7.31 -5.38
N SER A 46 -9.38 -7.71 -5.45
CA SER A 46 -8.93 -8.70 -6.44
C SER A 46 -7.67 -9.45 -5.98
N MET A 47 -7.83 -10.20 -4.90
CA MET A 47 -6.92 -11.30 -4.57
C MET A 47 -7.72 -12.60 -4.51
N PHE A 48 -8.28 -13.10 -5.62
CA PHE A 48 -8.57 -14.52 -5.81
C PHE A 48 -8.58 -14.90 -7.30
N ILE A 49 -8.01 -16.07 -7.58
CA ILE A 49 -7.74 -16.70 -8.87
C ILE A 49 -9.03 -17.34 -9.42
N GLU A 50 -9.36 -17.16 -10.71
CA GLU A 50 -9.70 -18.26 -11.64
C GLU A 50 -10.02 -17.81 -13.09
N GLU A 51 -9.32 -18.50 -14.00
CA GLU A 51 -9.63 -19.00 -15.35
C GLU A 51 -10.42 -18.18 -16.41
N GLU A 52 -9.70 -18.05 -17.52
CA GLU A 52 -10.02 -17.55 -18.85
C GLU A 52 -11.03 -18.42 -19.62
N LYS A 53 -12.03 -17.80 -20.26
CA LYS A 53 -12.65 -18.29 -21.51
C LYS A 53 -13.11 -17.14 -22.40
N ALA A 54 -12.82 -17.31 -23.69
CA ALA A 54 -12.83 -16.31 -24.75
C ALA A 54 -14.15 -16.21 -25.56
N ALA A 55 -14.40 -14.97 -26.05
CA ALA A 55 -14.90 -14.54 -27.38
C ALA A 55 -16.33 -14.91 -27.86
N PRO A 56 -16.90 -14.25 -28.91
CA PRO A 56 -16.64 -12.92 -29.52
C PRO A 56 -17.91 -12.07 -29.84
N GLU A 57 -17.63 -10.81 -30.22
CA GLU A 57 -18.26 -9.89 -31.21
C GLU A 57 -19.73 -10.01 -31.66
N GLU A 58 -20.38 -8.85 -31.82
CA GLU A 58 -21.21 -8.54 -33.01
C GLU A 58 -21.34 -7.02 -33.25
N GLU A 59 -21.22 -6.65 -34.53
CA GLU A 59 -21.34 -5.31 -35.13
C GLU A 59 -22.81 -4.89 -35.29
N GLU A 60 -23.11 -3.59 -35.41
CA GLU A 60 -24.09 -3.13 -36.42
C GLU A 60 -24.00 -1.62 -36.71
N ASP A 61 -24.42 -1.31 -37.94
CA ASP A 61 -24.05 -0.23 -38.84
C ASP A 61 -25.20 0.79 -39.02
N THR A 62 -24.96 1.81 -39.84
CA THR A 62 -25.90 2.59 -40.70
C THR A 62 -26.31 4.04 -40.33
N SER A 63 -25.55 4.99 -40.89
CA SER A 63 -25.90 5.81 -42.08
C SER A 63 -26.94 6.98 -42.11
N TYR A 64 -26.53 7.98 -42.90
CA TYR A 64 -27.24 8.83 -43.89
C TYR A 64 -27.78 10.25 -43.57
N ASN A 65 -27.03 11.20 -44.14
CA ASN A 65 -27.40 12.19 -45.20
C ASN A 65 -28.14 13.51 -44.93
N GLU A 66 -27.76 14.43 -45.82
CA GLU A 66 -27.80 15.90 -45.86
C GLU A 66 -29.10 16.56 -46.42
N LYS A 67 -29.28 17.84 -46.02
CA LYS A 67 -29.78 19.03 -46.80
C LYS A 67 -31.28 19.16 -47.13
N PRO A 68 -31.81 20.33 -47.63
CA PRO A 68 -31.22 21.68 -47.89
C PRO A 68 -32.16 22.92 -47.66
N ILE A 69 -31.71 24.11 -48.15
CA ILE A 69 -32.45 25.29 -48.72
C ILE A 69 -32.83 26.43 -47.73
N GLU A 70 -32.32 27.69 -47.78
CA GLU A 70 -32.26 28.80 -48.78
C GLU A 70 -33.34 29.88 -48.52
N ASN A 71 -32.94 31.16 -48.65
CA ASN A 71 -33.69 32.38 -49.00
C ASN A 71 -33.04 33.60 -48.29
N SER A 72 -32.97 34.82 -48.81
CA SER A 72 -33.21 35.50 -50.10
C SER A 72 -32.71 36.96 -49.84
N VAL A 73 -32.29 37.79 -50.80
CA VAL A 73 -33.10 38.62 -51.71
C VAL A 73 -32.12 39.51 -52.51
N GLU A 74 -32.38 39.70 -53.81
CA GLU A 74 -31.81 40.73 -54.70
C GLU A 74 -32.58 42.06 -54.61
N GLU A 75 -31.92 43.21 -54.79
CA GLU A 75 -32.09 44.05 -56.00
C GLU A 75 -31.28 45.38 -55.99
N ASN A 76 -30.52 45.55 -57.09
CA ASN A 76 -30.31 46.73 -57.94
C ASN A 76 -30.01 48.15 -57.37
N LEU A 77 -28.93 48.78 -57.87
CA LEU A 77 -29.03 49.87 -58.86
C LEU A 77 -27.71 50.23 -59.60
N LYS A 78 -27.86 50.33 -60.93
CA LYS A 78 -27.05 50.85 -62.05
C LYS A 78 -25.80 51.75 -61.86
N ARG A 79 -24.76 51.34 -62.61
CA ARG A 79 -23.80 52.05 -63.50
C ARG A 79 -23.92 53.58 -63.71
N VAL A 80 -22.74 54.24 -63.71
CA VAL A 80 -22.33 55.23 -64.73
C VAL A 80 -20.86 54.97 -65.14
N SER A 81 -20.58 55.26 -66.39
CA SER A 81 -19.45 54.83 -67.22
C SER A 81 -18.34 55.89 -67.40
N LEU A 82 -17.13 55.38 -67.73
CA LEU A 82 -16.04 55.94 -68.57
C LEU A 82 -15.18 57.12 -68.04
N SER A 83 -13.85 56.90 -67.91
CA SER A 83 -12.92 57.20 -69.02
C SER A 83 -11.43 56.79 -68.77
N LYS A 84 -10.83 56.25 -69.85
CA LYS A 84 -9.43 56.30 -70.36
C LYS A 84 -8.19 56.25 -69.43
N SER A 85 -7.51 55.09 -69.49
CA SER A 85 -6.07 54.81 -69.72
C SER A 85 -4.96 55.57 -68.99
N ASN A 86 -4.04 54.81 -68.34
CA ASN A 86 -2.59 54.96 -68.51
C ASN A 86 -1.83 53.64 -68.20
N LYS A 87 -1.29 52.98 -69.24
CA LYS A 87 -0.64 51.64 -69.19
C LYS A 87 0.78 51.60 -68.59
N LYS A 88 1.29 52.67 -67.97
CA LYS A 88 2.63 52.69 -67.34
C LYS A 88 2.64 52.62 -65.81
N LEU A 89 1.48 52.70 -65.16
CA LEU A 89 1.37 52.52 -63.69
C LEU A 89 1.26 51.04 -63.28
N PHE A 90 0.62 50.22 -64.11
CA PHE A 90 0.37 48.80 -63.81
C PHE A 90 1.64 47.92 -63.79
N VAL A 91 2.68 48.27 -64.56
CA VAL A 91 3.94 47.50 -64.59
C VAL A 91 4.77 47.73 -63.31
N PHE A 92 4.80 48.96 -62.78
CA PHE A 92 5.48 49.26 -61.51
C PHE A 92 4.74 48.70 -60.29
N VAL A 93 3.40 48.69 -60.32
CA VAL A 93 2.58 48.05 -59.27
C VAL A 93 2.73 46.52 -59.29
N ALA A 94 2.81 45.89 -60.47
CA ALA A 94 3.03 44.46 -60.59
C ALA A 94 4.44 44.02 -60.13
N ILE A 95 5.49 44.77 -60.47
CA ILE A 95 6.87 44.49 -60.01
C ILE A 95 7.01 44.72 -58.49
N GLY A 96 6.36 45.76 -57.95
CA GLY A 96 6.31 46.02 -56.51
C GLY A 96 5.56 44.93 -55.73
N LEU A 97 4.46 44.39 -56.27
CA LEU A 97 3.73 43.25 -55.69
C LEU A 97 4.56 41.96 -55.71
N VAL A 98 5.33 41.71 -56.77
CA VAL A 98 6.25 40.57 -56.86
C VAL A 98 7.42 40.72 -55.88
N PHE A 99 7.97 41.92 -55.72
CA PHE A 99 9.00 42.18 -54.69
C PHE A 99 8.46 42.10 -53.27
N MET A 100 7.23 42.56 -53.00
CA MET A 100 6.54 42.37 -51.71
C MET A 100 6.21 40.90 -51.44
N LEU A 101 5.85 40.12 -52.46
CA LEU A 101 5.69 38.68 -52.36
C LEU A 101 7.03 37.99 -52.07
N LEU A 102 8.11 38.36 -52.77
CA LEU A 102 9.44 37.77 -52.56
C LEU A 102 10.05 38.16 -51.21
N LEU A 103 9.85 39.40 -50.74
CA LEU A 103 10.27 39.87 -49.42
C LEU A 103 9.38 39.30 -48.29
N GLY A 104 8.08 39.12 -48.54
CA GLY A 104 7.15 38.46 -47.61
C GLY A 104 7.44 36.97 -47.48
N ILE A 105 7.76 36.28 -48.58
CA ILE A 105 8.25 34.90 -48.58
C ILE A 105 9.61 34.84 -47.86
N GLY A 106 10.55 35.73 -48.17
CA GLY A 106 11.85 35.80 -47.49
C GLY A 106 11.77 36.08 -45.98
N GLY A 107 10.85 36.94 -45.54
CA GLY A 107 10.58 37.22 -44.13
C GLY A 107 9.93 36.05 -43.38
N LEU A 108 9.02 35.31 -44.02
CA LEU A 108 8.49 34.04 -43.52
C LEU A 108 9.60 32.98 -43.40
N PHE A 109 10.52 32.91 -44.37
CA PHE A 109 11.67 31.98 -44.33
C PHE A 109 12.66 32.26 -43.20
N VAL A 110 12.90 33.53 -42.83
CA VAL A 110 13.79 33.90 -41.71
C VAL A 110 13.10 33.65 -40.36
N LYS A 111 11.81 34.02 -40.23
CA LYS A 111 11.03 33.76 -39.00
C LYS A 111 10.86 32.26 -38.72
N ASN A 112 10.61 31.45 -39.75
CA ASN A 112 10.50 29.99 -39.61
C ASN A 112 11.82 29.33 -39.17
N LYS A 113 12.98 29.88 -39.55
CA LYS A 113 14.29 29.35 -39.13
C LYS A 113 14.58 29.57 -37.64
N ASP A 114 14.18 30.72 -37.10
CA ASP A 114 14.36 31.02 -35.68
C ASP A 114 13.43 30.17 -34.80
N GLU A 115 12.21 29.91 -35.25
CA GLU A 115 11.26 29.00 -34.58
C GLU A 115 11.75 27.54 -34.61
N GLU A 116 12.26 27.05 -35.75
CA GLU A 116 12.82 25.70 -35.90
C GLU A 116 14.07 25.49 -35.02
N ALA A 117 14.94 26.50 -34.94
CA ALA A 117 16.12 26.46 -34.07
C ALA A 117 15.74 26.48 -32.58
N THR A 118 14.67 27.19 -32.22
CA THR A 118 14.15 27.26 -30.85
C THR A 118 13.49 25.96 -30.43
N GLU A 119 12.66 25.38 -31.30
CA GLU A 119 12.05 24.07 -31.12
C GLU A 119 13.10 22.98 -30.95
N SER A 120 14.13 22.97 -31.81
CA SER A 120 15.22 21.98 -31.75
C SER A 120 15.97 22.04 -30.41
N ARG A 121 16.17 23.24 -29.85
CA ARG A 121 16.77 23.40 -28.51
C ARG A 121 15.85 22.88 -27.41
N TYR A 122 14.54 23.15 -27.50
CA TYR A 122 13.56 22.62 -26.56
C TYR A 122 13.49 21.09 -26.60
N TRP A 123 13.50 20.51 -27.80
CA TRP A 123 13.54 19.08 -28.01
C TRP A 123 14.80 18.42 -27.42
N ASN A 124 15.97 19.00 -27.64
CA ASN A 124 17.22 18.50 -27.04
C ASN A 124 17.14 18.48 -25.51
N LYS A 125 16.54 19.51 -24.89
CA LYS A 125 16.28 19.52 -23.45
C LYS A 125 15.33 18.39 -23.03
N CYS A 126 14.32 18.08 -23.84
CA CYS A 126 13.43 16.94 -23.56
C CYS A 126 14.16 15.61 -23.62
N ILE A 127 15.10 15.44 -24.57
CA ILE A 127 15.98 14.27 -24.66
C ILE A 127 16.92 14.19 -23.45
N GLU A 128 17.48 15.32 -23.00
CA GLU A 128 18.36 15.36 -21.82
C GLU A 128 17.61 14.98 -20.55
N GLU A 129 16.38 15.48 -20.36
CA GLU A 129 15.52 15.13 -19.23
C GLU A 129 14.97 13.70 -19.34
N ASN A 130 14.66 13.25 -20.56
CA ASN A 130 14.13 11.94 -20.91
C ASN A 130 13.00 11.43 -20.00
N THR A 131 12.02 12.29 -19.69
CA THR A 131 10.86 11.93 -18.86
C THR A 131 9.57 12.04 -19.67
N PRO A 132 8.53 11.25 -19.35
CA PRO A 132 7.20 11.46 -19.94
C PRO A 132 6.71 12.91 -19.82
N LEU A 133 6.97 13.57 -18.67
CA LEU A 133 6.58 14.96 -18.45
C LEU A 133 7.28 15.94 -19.40
N SER A 134 8.59 15.79 -19.65
CA SER A 134 9.33 16.69 -20.55
C SER A 134 8.78 16.63 -21.98
N TYR A 135 8.51 15.41 -22.47
CA TYR A 135 7.90 15.19 -23.76
C TYR A 135 6.43 15.66 -23.83
N SER A 136 5.63 15.48 -22.78
CA SER A 136 4.26 16.03 -22.72
C SER A 136 4.24 17.56 -22.79
N LYS A 137 5.19 18.23 -22.11
CA LYS A 137 5.35 19.69 -22.21
C LYS A 137 5.75 20.12 -23.63
N TYR A 138 6.61 19.36 -24.30
CA TYR A 138 6.92 19.61 -25.70
C TYR A 138 5.67 19.56 -26.58
N LEU A 139 4.81 18.55 -26.43
CA LEU A 139 3.55 18.43 -27.19
C LEU A 139 2.56 19.58 -26.93
N VAL A 140 2.58 20.16 -25.73
CA VAL A 140 1.79 21.37 -25.43
C VAL A 140 2.35 22.60 -26.13
N HIS A 141 3.68 22.76 -26.14
CA HIS A 141 4.33 23.93 -26.75
C HIS A 141 4.39 23.85 -28.28
N TYR A 142 4.51 22.65 -28.83
CA TYR A 142 4.66 22.35 -30.25
C TYR A 142 3.73 21.19 -30.66
N PRO A 143 2.40 21.39 -30.67
CA PRO A 143 1.43 20.32 -30.93
C PRO A 143 1.64 19.66 -32.30
N GLU A 144 1.93 20.47 -33.33
CA GLU A 144 2.27 20.01 -34.68
C GLU A 144 3.77 20.18 -34.98
N GLY A 145 4.60 20.15 -33.94
CA GLY A 145 6.05 20.26 -34.05
C GLY A 145 6.69 19.12 -34.84
N ARG A 146 7.92 19.35 -35.31
CA ARG A 146 8.70 18.36 -36.06
C ARG A 146 8.86 17.04 -35.29
N TYR A 147 8.97 17.12 -33.96
CA TYR A 147 9.22 15.99 -33.08
C TYR A 147 7.96 15.48 -32.38
N SER A 148 6.74 15.93 -32.74
CA SER A 148 5.51 15.51 -32.04
C SER A 148 5.30 14.00 -32.03
N ASN A 149 5.47 13.33 -33.16
CA ASN A 149 5.36 11.87 -33.23
C ASN A 149 6.44 11.18 -32.39
N GLU A 150 7.66 11.72 -32.37
CA GLU A 150 8.75 11.16 -31.57
C GLU A 150 8.50 11.35 -30.07
N ALA A 151 8.02 12.51 -29.65
CA ALA A 151 7.61 12.80 -28.28
C ALA A 151 6.52 11.84 -27.81
N GLN A 152 5.48 11.60 -28.62
CA GLN A 152 4.43 10.63 -28.31
C GLN A 152 4.98 9.21 -28.15
N ASN A 153 5.83 8.76 -29.09
CA ASN A 153 6.45 7.45 -29.02
C ASN A 153 7.35 7.30 -27.78
N LYS A 154 8.11 8.34 -27.42
CA LYS A 154 8.96 8.35 -26.23
C LYS A 154 8.14 8.25 -24.95
N ILE A 155 7.01 8.97 -24.86
CA ILE A 155 6.09 8.87 -23.73
C ILE A 155 5.59 7.43 -23.60
N MET A 156 5.08 6.83 -24.68
CA MET A 156 4.57 5.46 -24.66
C MET A 156 5.64 4.46 -24.24
N GLN A 157 6.86 4.55 -24.79
CA GLN A 157 7.96 3.66 -24.45
C GLN A 157 8.37 3.75 -22.98
N LEU A 158 8.56 4.96 -22.46
CA LEU A 158 8.98 5.16 -21.06
C LEU A 158 7.91 4.69 -20.08
N ARG A 159 6.64 4.98 -20.36
CA ARG A 159 5.52 4.54 -19.52
C ARG A 159 5.34 3.03 -19.55
N GLU A 160 5.55 2.40 -20.69
CA GLU A 160 5.47 0.94 -20.79
C GLU A 160 6.62 0.27 -20.02
N GLN A 161 7.83 0.83 -20.07
CA GLN A 161 8.94 0.36 -19.25
C GLN A 161 8.63 0.50 -17.75
N GLU A 162 8.13 1.66 -17.33
CA GLU A 162 7.73 1.94 -15.94
C GLU A 162 6.63 0.97 -15.45
N ARG A 163 5.62 0.70 -16.29
CA ARG A 163 4.54 -0.26 -15.99
C ARG A 163 5.10 -1.66 -15.75
N ASN A 164 5.95 -2.14 -16.65
CA ASN A 164 6.55 -3.47 -16.55
C ASN A 164 7.42 -3.62 -15.30
N GLU A 165 8.16 -2.57 -14.95
CA GLU A 165 8.94 -2.52 -13.71
C GLU A 165 8.03 -2.57 -12.46
N TRP A 166 6.97 -1.75 -12.42
CA TRP A 166 5.98 -1.77 -11.35
C TRP A 166 5.32 -3.16 -11.19
N GLU A 167 4.94 -3.81 -12.30
CA GLU A 167 4.31 -5.12 -12.27
C GLU A 167 5.22 -6.23 -11.73
N SER A 168 6.53 -6.11 -11.96
CA SER A 168 7.53 -7.00 -11.37
C SER A 168 7.66 -6.74 -9.87
N LEU A 169 7.78 -5.46 -9.48
CA LEU A 169 8.00 -5.05 -8.09
C LEU A 169 6.83 -5.37 -7.18
N ARG A 170 5.58 -5.17 -7.62
CA ARG A 170 4.39 -5.43 -6.79
C ARG A 170 4.29 -6.89 -6.34
N LYS A 171 4.89 -7.82 -7.09
CA LYS A 171 4.91 -9.26 -6.77
C LYS A 171 6.13 -9.68 -5.93
N SER A 172 7.12 -8.80 -5.79
CA SER A 172 8.42 -9.14 -5.17
C SER A 172 8.37 -9.20 -3.64
N GLY A 173 7.44 -8.49 -3.00
CA GLY A 173 7.42 -8.29 -1.54
C GLY A 173 8.62 -7.50 -1.01
N ASN A 174 9.43 -6.89 -1.87
CA ASN A 174 10.65 -6.18 -1.48
C ASN A 174 10.36 -4.68 -1.27
N VAL A 175 10.24 -4.29 -0.01
CA VAL A 175 9.98 -2.89 0.40
C VAL A 175 11.09 -1.93 -0.06
N ASP A 176 12.35 -2.34 0.01
CA ASP A 176 13.47 -1.48 -0.41
C ASP A 176 13.43 -1.22 -1.91
N ALA A 177 13.11 -2.24 -2.72
CA ALA A 177 12.98 -2.09 -4.16
C ALA A 177 11.81 -1.16 -4.55
N LEU A 178 10.69 -1.22 -3.81
CA LEU A 178 9.57 -0.31 -3.98
C LEU A 178 9.96 1.15 -3.64
N PHE A 179 10.78 1.36 -2.62
CA PHE A 179 11.30 2.69 -2.30
C PHE A 179 12.29 3.22 -3.34
N SER A 180 13.18 2.37 -3.85
CA SER A 180 14.07 2.74 -4.96
C SER A 180 13.28 3.18 -6.18
N PHE A 181 12.21 2.46 -6.52
CA PHE A 181 11.32 2.84 -7.62
C PHE A 181 10.69 4.22 -7.42
N LEU A 182 10.21 4.55 -6.22
CA LEU A 182 9.68 5.89 -5.93
C LEU A 182 10.75 6.98 -6.02
N ALA A 183 11.99 6.67 -5.69
CA ALA A 183 13.11 7.61 -5.80
C ALA A 183 13.51 7.85 -7.27
N ASP A 184 13.53 6.79 -8.07
CA ASP A 184 13.89 6.83 -9.50
C ASP A 184 12.75 7.43 -10.35
N HIS A 185 11.50 7.26 -9.93
CA HIS A 185 10.29 7.74 -10.61
C HIS A 185 9.45 8.68 -9.72
N PRO A 186 9.93 9.89 -9.40
CA PRO A 186 9.28 10.79 -8.43
C PRO A 186 7.92 11.34 -8.87
N GLN A 187 7.52 11.12 -10.13
CA GLN A 187 6.22 11.50 -10.69
C GLN A 187 5.44 10.28 -11.18
N THR A 188 5.74 9.10 -10.61
CA THR A 188 5.06 7.88 -10.97
C THR A 188 3.58 7.96 -10.59
N PRO A 189 2.65 7.59 -11.48
CA PRO A 189 1.24 7.51 -11.14
C PRO A 189 0.95 6.37 -10.15
N TYR A 190 1.88 5.44 -9.94
CA TYR A 190 1.75 4.32 -9.03
C TYR A 190 2.05 4.68 -7.56
N GLU A 191 2.42 5.92 -7.25
CA GLU A 191 2.91 6.33 -5.91
C GLU A 191 1.98 5.87 -4.79
N ARG A 192 0.68 6.15 -4.93
CA ARG A 192 -0.34 5.77 -3.94
C ARG A 192 -0.39 4.26 -3.75
N ARG A 193 -0.45 3.49 -4.84
CA ARG A 193 -0.51 2.02 -4.79
C ARG A 193 0.75 1.44 -4.18
N ILE A 194 1.92 2.00 -4.49
CA ILE A 194 3.18 1.60 -3.88
C ILE A 194 3.15 1.86 -2.37
N LYS A 195 2.71 3.04 -1.93
CA LYS A 195 2.58 3.37 -0.51
C LYS A 195 1.66 2.41 0.25
N HIS A 196 0.55 1.97 -0.36
CA HIS A 196 -0.33 0.96 0.23
C HIS A 196 0.35 -0.42 0.34
N VAL A 197 1.03 -0.87 -0.72
CA VAL A 197 1.76 -2.16 -0.69
C VAL A 197 2.87 -2.13 0.36
N VAL A 198 3.65 -1.05 0.40
CA VAL A 198 4.71 -0.85 1.40
C VAL A 198 4.13 -0.84 2.81
N ASP A 199 2.99 -0.19 3.02
CA ASP A 199 2.29 -0.15 4.30
C ASP A 199 1.93 -1.56 4.77
N SER A 200 1.21 -2.34 3.96
CA SER A 200 0.84 -3.72 4.30
C SER A 200 2.04 -4.62 4.59
N LEU A 201 3.10 -4.54 3.77
CA LEU A 201 4.32 -5.34 3.99
C LEU A 201 5.04 -4.93 5.30
N SER A 202 5.15 -3.63 5.55
CA SER A 202 5.79 -3.11 6.76
C SER A 202 4.99 -3.45 8.01
N TRP A 203 3.65 -3.45 7.92
CA TRP A 203 2.77 -3.90 8.99
C TRP A 203 2.93 -5.39 9.30
N LEU A 204 3.01 -6.25 8.28
CA LEU A 204 3.29 -7.67 8.48
C LEU A 204 4.62 -7.89 9.19
N GLN A 205 5.66 -7.16 8.80
CA GLN A 205 6.95 -7.19 9.48
C GLN A 205 6.86 -6.74 10.95
N ALA A 206 6.07 -5.70 11.24
CA ALA A 206 5.84 -5.22 12.61
C ALA A 206 5.08 -6.25 13.46
N ILE A 207 4.09 -6.96 12.89
CA ILE A 207 3.40 -8.08 13.56
C ILE A 207 4.35 -9.25 13.80
N GLU A 208 5.20 -9.58 12.85
CA GLU A 208 6.13 -10.70 12.97
C GLU A 208 7.13 -10.46 14.11
N GLN A 209 7.70 -9.25 14.19
CA GLN A 209 8.62 -8.88 15.26
C GLN A 209 7.89 -8.71 16.60
N ASN A 210 6.69 -8.12 16.58
CA ASN A 210 5.83 -7.89 17.74
C ASN A 210 6.57 -7.24 18.93
N THR A 211 7.40 -6.24 18.64
CA THR A 211 8.14 -5.47 19.65
C THR A 211 7.68 -4.02 19.68
N PRO A 212 7.84 -3.28 20.80
CA PRO A 212 7.62 -1.84 20.83
C PRO A 212 8.36 -1.10 19.71
N ASP A 213 9.64 -1.41 19.50
CA ASP A 213 10.48 -0.76 18.50
C ASP A 213 9.96 -0.95 17.07
N ALA A 214 9.46 -2.14 16.74
CA ALA A 214 8.91 -2.43 15.41
C ALA A 214 7.63 -1.62 15.14
N TYR A 215 6.73 -1.53 16.12
CA TYR A 215 5.52 -0.72 16.01
C TYR A 215 5.84 0.79 15.99
N GLN A 216 6.82 1.22 16.78
CA GLN A 216 7.28 2.61 16.76
C GLN A 216 7.87 2.99 15.39
N ALA A 217 8.71 2.14 14.81
CA ALA A 217 9.27 2.35 13.48
C ALA A 217 8.18 2.44 12.41
N TYR A 218 7.13 1.62 12.51
CA TYR A 218 5.97 1.70 11.63
C TYR A 218 5.27 3.08 11.76
N LEU A 219 4.94 3.50 12.98
CA LEU A 219 4.28 4.78 13.26
C LEU A 219 5.11 5.98 12.77
N ASP A 220 6.43 5.93 12.92
CA ASP A 220 7.32 7.00 12.47
C ASP A 220 7.31 7.13 10.94
N ASN A 221 7.24 6.03 10.20
CA ASN A 221 7.14 6.05 8.74
C ASN A 221 5.77 6.54 8.24
N VAL A 222 4.68 6.25 8.97
CA VAL A 222 3.36 6.86 8.72
C VAL A 222 3.44 8.38 8.93
N LYS A 223 4.03 8.84 10.04
CA LYS A 223 4.15 10.26 10.39
C LYS A 223 4.90 11.09 9.34
N ILE A 224 5.91 10.51 8.68
CA ILE A 224 6.66 11.17 7.61
C ILE A 224 6.07 10.93 6.20
N GLY A 225 4.91 10.27 6.10
CA GLY A 225 4.19 10.05 4.83
C GLY A 225 4.80 9.00 3.91
N ARG A 226 5.67 8.12 4.44
CA ARG A 226 6.24 7.00 3.66
C ARG A 226 5.25 5.84 3.52
N TYR A 227 4.37 5.65 4.50
CA TYR A 227 3.31 4.63 4.50
C TYR A 227 1.95 5.30 4.39
N ALA A 228 0.93 4.55 3.91
CA ALA A 228 -0.44 5.04 3.80
C ALA A 228 -1.11 5.26 5.18
N GLY A 229 -0.70 4.50 6.21
CA GLY A 229 -1.18 4.63 7.58
C GLY A 229 -2.41 3.78 7.91
N GLU A 230 -2.72 2.74 7.12
CA GLU A 230 -3.92 1.91 7.30
C GLU A 230 -3.99 1.21 8.66
N TYR A 231 -2.83 0.93 9.27
CA TYR A 231 -2.73 0.22 10.55
C TYR A 231 -2.28 1.11 11.71
N GLU A 232 -2.27 2.44 11.55
CA GLU A 232 -1.77 3.39 12.55
C GLU A 232 -2.41 3.18 13.94
N ASP A 233 -3.75 3.12 14.00
CA ASP A 233 -4.47 2.95 15.28
C ASP A 233 -4.13 1.64 15.98
N VAL A 234 -4.00 0.55 15.22
CA VAL A 234 -3.69 -0.77 15.76
C VAL A 234 -2.22 -0.83 16.19
N ALA A 235 -1.31 -0.28 15.40
CA ALA A 235 0.10 -0.16 15.73
C ALA A 235 0.31 0.66 17.01
N LYS A 236 -0.43 1.77 17.18
CA LYS A 236 -0.39 2.58 18.40
C LYS A 236 -0.84 1.80 19.63
N GLN A 237 -1.97 1.09 19.55
CA GLN A 237 -2.44 0.25 20.66
C GLN A 237 -1.43 -0.84 21.03
N LYS A 238 -0.80 -1.46 20.03
CA LYS A 238 0.24 -2.47 20.23
C LYS A 238 1.48 -1.89 20.88
N TYR A 239 1.97 -0.77 20.37
CA TYR A 239 3.09 -0.03 20.94
C TYR A 239 2.83 0.35 22.40
N GLU A 240 1.69 0.97 22.69
CA GLU A 240 1.33 1.40 24.04
C GLU A 240 1.27 0.22 25.02
N TYR A 241 0.67 -0.90 24.62
CA TYR A 241 0.59 -2.09 25.45
C TYR A 241 1.98 -2.70 25.72
N LEU A 242 2.77 -2.93 24.66
CA LEU A 242 4.05 -3.62 24.78
C LEU A 242 5.11 -2.77 25.50
N SER A 243 5.08 -1.44 25.33
CA SER A 243 6.00 -0.52 26.00
C SER A 243 5.82 -0.47 27.52
N GLN A 244 4.68 -0.94 28.02
CA GLN A 244 4.35 -0.95 29.44
C GLN A 244 4.68 -2.27 30.13
N LEU A 245 5.15 -3.27 29.38
CA LEU A 245 5.57 -4.56 29.93
C LEU A 245 6.84 -4.39 30.77
N LYS A 246 6.86 -5.03 31.95
CA LYS A 246 7.98 -4.96 32.89
C LYS A 246 8.45 -6.35 33.26
N VAL A 247 9.76 -6.58 33.21
CA VAL A 247 10.36 -7.78 33.81
C VAL A 247 10.31 -7.61 35.33
N ILE A 248 9.75 -8.59 36.03
CA ILE A 248 9.71 -8.57 37.51
C ILE A 248 10.95 -9.24 38.09
N GLU A 249 11.43 -8.72 39.21
CA GLU A 249 12.66 -9.19 39.85
C GLU A 249 12.48 -9.38 41.38
N ALA A 250 13.52 -9.92 42.01
CA ALA A 250 13.66 -10.04 43.46
C ALA A 250 12.45 -10.73 44.14
N ASP A 251 11.85 -10.09 45.16
CA ASP A 251 10.83 -10.71 46.00
C ASP A 251 9.50 -10.91 45.28
N GLU A 252 9.19 -10.09 44.27
CA GLU A 252 8.00 -10.30 43.45
C GLU A 252 8.14 -11.57 42.60
N LEU A 253 9.32 -11.77 41.99
CA LEU A 253 9.65 -12.96 41.22
C LEU A 253 9.58 -14.22 42.10
N LYS A 254 10.24 -14.22 43.27
CA LYS A 254 10.20 -15.36 44.22
C LYS A 254 8.78 -15.76 44.61
N ASN A 255 7.87 -14.79 44.76
CA ASN A 255 6.47 -15.08 45.06
C ASN A 255 5.78 -15.78 43.90
N VAL A 256 6.02 -15.35 42.66
CA VAL A 256 5.47 -16.00 41.46
C VAL A 256 6.03 -17.41 41.30
N GLU A 257 7.35 -17.59 41.45
CA GLU A 257 8.00 -18.92 41.43
C GLU A 257 7.39 -19.87 42.46
N LYS A 258 7.16 -19.36 43.68
CA LYS A 258 6.54 -20.14 44.75
C LYS A 258 5.11 -20.56 44.38
N VAL A 259 4.29 -19.66 43.83
CA VAL A 259 2.94 -20.00 43.38
C VAL A 259 2.97 -21.07 42.30
N LEU A 260 3.87 -20.94 41.32
CA LEU A 260 4.02 -21.90 40.22
C LEU A 260 4.42 -23.28 40.76
N SER A 261 5.42 -23.33 41.64
CA SER A 261 5.84 -24.57 42.31
C SER A 261 4.70 -25.21 43.10
N ASP A 262 3.97 -24.42 43.91
CA ASP A 262 2.85 -24.90 44.71
C ASP A 262 1.71 -25.45 43.82
N PHE A 263 1.37 -24.74 42.73
CA PHE A 263 0.35 -25.17 41.78
C PHE A 263 0.70 -26.48 41.08
N PHE A 264 1.91 -26.61 40.52
CA PHE A 264 2.31 -27.84 39.81
C PHE A 264 2.53 -29.03 40.76
N LYS A 265 2.90 -28.78 42.01
CA LYS A 265 2.88 -29.80 43.07
C LYS A 265 1.44 -30.25 43.38
N ALA A 266 0.50 -29.31 43.45
CA ALA A 266 -0.92 -29.59 43.63
C ALA A 266 -1.50 -30.39 42.44
N LEU A 267 -1.12 -30.05 41.20
CA LEU A 267 -1.46 -30.83 40.00
C LEU A 267 -0.90 -32.25 40.05
N SER A 268 0.36 -32.43 40.45
CA SER A 268 1.01 -33.75 40.54
C SER A 268 0.33 -34.69 41.53
N SER A 269 -0.24 -34.12 42.60
CA SER A 269 -1.00 -34.86 43.63
C SER A 269 -2.51 -34.83 43.42
N VAL A 270 -2.99 -34.12 42.38
CA VAL A 270 -4.39 -33.84 42.08
C VAL A 270 -5.17 -33.34 43.31
N ASN A 271 -4.53 -32.47 44.11
CA ASN A 271 -5.11 -31.91 45.33
C ASN A 271 -6.06 -30.75 45.00
N ASN A 272 -7.36 -30.98 45.18
CA ASN A 272 -8.39 -30.00 44.83
C ASN A 272 -8.25 -28.66 45.59
N LYS A 273 -8.00 -28.70 46.90
CA LYS A 273 -7.92 -27.50 47.73
C LYS A 273 -6.71 -26.64 47.36
N ASP A 274 -5.56 -27.29 47.13
CA ASP A 274 -4.34 -26.58 46.80
C ASP A 274 -4.38 -26.02 45.36
N ILE A 275 -4.96 -26.77 44.41
CA ILE A 275 -5.21 -26.27 43.04
C ILE A 275 -6.05 -25.00 43.10
N GLN A 276 -7.18 -25.02 43.82
CA GLN A 276 -8.06 -23.85 43.96
C GLN A 276 -7.35 -22.66 44.63
N LYS A 277 -6.57 -22.91 45.69
CA LYS A 277 -5.85 -21.87 46.42
C LYS A 277 -4.86 -21.07 45.54
N SER A 278 -4.19 -21.74 44.62
CA SER A 278 -3.21 -21.12 43.71
C SER A 278 -3.78 -20.67 42.37
N SER A 279 -5.09 -20.85 42.12
CA SER A 279 -5.72 -20.53 40.83
C SER A 279 -6.79 -19.46 40.97
N ALA A 280 -7.00 -18.69 39.90
CA ALA A 280 -8.14 -17.79 39.79
C ALA A 280 -9.45 -18.59 39.87
N SER A 281 -10.55 -17.94 40.23
CA SER A 281 -11.88 -18.60 40.32
C SER A 281 -12.29 -19.28 39.02
N VAL A 282 -11.89 -18.71 37.89
CA VAL A 282 -12.05 -19.27 36.54
C VAL A 282 -10.69 -19.27 35.85
N LEU A 283 -10.25 -20.43 35.37
CA LEU A 283 -9.10 -20.55 34.48
C LEU A 283 -9.58 -20.33 33.05
N LEU A 284 -9.05 -19.29 32.40
CA LEU A 284 -9.36 -18.92 31.02
C LEU A 284 -8.92 -20.02 30.06
N LYS A 285 -7.76 -20.62 30.31
CA LYS A 285 -7.23 -21.75 29.53
C LYS A 285 -6.46 -22.70 30.43
N PHE A 286 -6.83 -23.97 30.47
CA PHE A 286 -6.12 -25.00 31.23
C PHE A 286 -5.92 -26.23 30.35
N PHE A 287 -4.70 -26.38 29.85
CA PHE A 287 -4.35 -27.25 28.73
C PHE A 287 -5.29 -26.97 27.54
N ASP A 288 -6.13 -27.94 27.20
CA ASP A 288 -7.07 -27.87 26.08
C ASP A 288 -8.47 -27.35 26.50
N MET A 289 -8.69 -27.16 27.80
CA MET A 289 -9.96 -26.67 28.33
C MET A 289 -9.97 -25.15 28.43
N GLN A 290 -11.13 -24.54 28.19
CA GLN A 290 -11.31 -23.09 28.28
C GLN A 290 -12.40 -22.72 29.27
N ASN A 291 -12.24 -21.57 29.93
CA ASN A 291 -13.23 -20.96 30.83
C ASN A 291 -13.78 -21.92 31.90
N GLN A 292 -12.89 -22.66 32.55
CA GLN A 292 -13.28 -23.66 33.55
C GLN A 292 -13.18 -23.09 34.97
N PRO A 293 -14.19 -23.29 35.83
CA PRO A 293 -14.07 -23.01 37.26
C PRO A 293 -12.91 -23.78 37.89
N ASN A 294 -12.17 -23.18 38.82
CA ASN A 294 -11.07 -23.89 39.49
C ASN A 294 -11.54 -25.11 40.30
N THR A 295 -12.82 -25.14 40.69
CA THR A 295 -13.44 -26.21 41.48
C THR A 295 -13.55 -27.54 40.74
N VAL A 296 -13.59 -27.52 39.41
CA VAL A 296 -13.78 -28.73 38.58
C VAL A 296 -12.45 -29.32 38.09
N ILE A 297 -11.35 -28.56 38.17
CA ILE A 297 -10.05 -28.92 37.57
C ILE A 297 -9.54 -30.28 38.09
N ALA A 298 -9.59 -30.51 39.41
CA ALA A 298 -9.11 -31.76 39.99
C ALA A 298 -9.90 -32.98 39.48
N ASP A 299 -11.22 -32.83 39.31
CA ASP A 299 -12.07 -33.92 38.84
C ASP A 299 -11.90 -34.16 37.33
N SER A 300 -11.71 -33.10 36.55
CA SER A 300 -11.34 -33.20 35.14
C SER A 300 -10.00 -33.93 34.95
N ILE A 301 -9.00 -33.65 35.78
CA ILE A 301 -7.71 -34.38 35.76
C ILE A 301 -7.95 -35.86 36.09
N LYS A 302 -8.66 -36.19 37.17
CA LYS A 302 -8.95 -37.59 37.54
C LYS A 302 -9.68 -38.34 36.41
N ALA A 303 -10.67 -37.70 35.79
CA ALA A 303 -11.40 -38.28 34.67
C ALA A 303 -10.49 -38.57 33.48
N ALA A 304 -9.62 -37.62 33.11
CA ALA A 304 -8.65 -37.79 32.03
C ALA A 304 -7.63 -38.91 32.32
N LEU A 305 -7.11 -38.97 33.55
CA LEU A 305 -6.18 -40.03 33.97
C LEU A 305 -6.84 -41.42 33.88
N LYS A 306 -8.08 -41.55 34.37
CA LYS A 306 -8.86 -42.79 34.29
C LYS A 306 -9.09 -43.23 32.85
N LEU A 307 -9.53 -42.31 31.99
CA LEU A 307 -9.78 -42.58 30.56
C LEU A 307 -8.52 -43.08 29.84
N LYS A 308 -7.37 -42.48 30.13
CA LYS A 308 -6.07 -42.81 29.51
C LYS A 308 -5.33 -43.97 30.19
N LYS A 309 -5.92 -44.62 31.21
CA LYS A 309 -5.27 -45.66 32.03
C LYS A 309 -3.92 -45.19 32.61
N ILE A 310 -3.87 -43.94 33.04
CA ILE A 310 -2.71 -43.31 33.68
C ILE A 310 -2.93 -43.34 35.20
N LYS A 311 -1.90 -43.75 35.95
CA LYS A 311 -1.90 -43.78 37.42
C LYS A 311 -1.62 -42.39 37.99
N SER A 312 -0.61 -41.69 37.46
CA SER A 312 -0.21 -40.36 37.89
C SER A 312 0.62 -39.66 36.83
N VAL A 313 0.59 -38.32 36.86
CA VAL A 313 1.51 -37.46 36.10
C VAL A 313 2.16 -36.52 37.11
N SER A 314 3.48 -36.48 37.15
CA SER A 314 4.22 -35.49 37.95
C SER A 314 4.83 -34.43 37.04
N TYR A 315 4.86 -33.20 37.54
CA TYR A 315 5.40 -32.03 36.86
C TYR A 315 6.64 -31.55 37.61
N LYS A 316 7.78 -31.51 36.93
CA LYS A 316 9.04 -31.01 37.48
C LYS A 316 9.41 -29.72 36.75
N LEU A 317 9.41 -28.62 37.52
CA LEU A 317 9.80 -27.29 37.04
C LEU A 317 11.32 -27.19 36.92
N PRO A 318 11.81 -26.28 36.06
CA PRO A 318 13.24 -26.01 35.95
C PRO A 318 13.77 -25.39 37.24
N SER A 319 15.07 -25.57 37.50
CA SER A 319 15.73 -24.96 38.67
C SER A 319 16.05 -23.48 38.46
N ASP A 320 16.18 -23.07 37.20
CA ASP A 320 16.33 -21.69 36.77
C ASP A 320 15.02 -21.25 36.11
N PHE A 321 14.38 -20.23 36.69
CA PHE A 321 13.13 -19.72 36.15
C PHE A 321 13.44 -18.66 35.08
N PRO A 322 12.81 -18.76 33.90
CA PRO A 322 12.92 -17.73 32.89
C PRO A 322 12.22 -16.45 33.36
N GLU A 323 12.47 -15.37 32.63
CA GLU A 323 11.87 -14.07 32.87
C GLU A 323 10.34 -14.17 33.03
N VAL A 324 9.84 -13.44 34.02
CA VAL A 324 8.41 -13.22 34.21
C VAL A 324 8.11 -11.78 33.84
N ILE A 325 7.20 -11.61 32.90
CA ILE A 325 6.79 -10.30 32.40
C ILE A 325 5.46 -9.93 33.05
N LYS A 326 5.32 -8.68 33.46
CA LYS A 326 4.09 -8.12 34.03
C LYS A 326 3.56 -6.99 33.15
N ASP A 327 2.27 -7.03 32.84
CA ASP A 327 1.60 -5.95 32.09
C ASP A 327 1.06 -4.83 33.00
N ASN A 328 0.53 -3.78 32.37
CA ASN A 328 -0.06 -2.63 33.04
C ASN A 328 -1.34 -2.93 33.85
N LYS A 329 -1.98 -4.07 33.58
CA LYS A 329 -3.14 -4.58 34.34
C LYS A 329 -2.71 -5.48 35.50
N GLY A 330 -1.41 -5.66 35.68
CA GLY A 330 -0.83 -6.52 36.71
C GLY A 330 -0.91 -8.01 36.40
N VAL A 331 -1.16 -8.39 35.14
CA VAL A 331 -1.12 -9.79 34.70
C VAL A 331 0.32 -10.20 34.48
N TYR A 332 0.68 -11.38 34.96
CA TYR A 332 2.03 -11.94 34.84
C TYR A 332 2.03 -13.02 33.76
N PHE A 333 3.11 -13.09 32.99
CA PHE A 333 3.31 -14.00 31.87
C PHE A 333 4.69 -14.65 32.00
N THR A 334 4.73 -15.97 31.80
CA THR A 334 5.98 -16.72 31.78
C THR A 334 5.83 -17.96 30.90
N SER A 335 6.94 -18.43 30.31
CA SER A 335 6.97 -19.66 29.53
C SER A 335 7.96 -20.63 30.16
N LEU A 336 7.45 -21.71 30.77
CA LEU A 336 8.28 -22.68 31.49
C LEU A 336 8.48 -23.96 30.68
N LEU A 337 9.72 -24.44 30.60
CA LEU A 337 10.01 -25.79 30.12
C LEU A 337 9.81 -26.78 31.27
N ILE A 338 8.70 -27.52 31.24
CA ILE A 338 8.31 -28.41 32.33
C ILE A 338 8.49 -29.86 31.89
N LYS A 339 9.22 -30.62 32.70
CA LYS A 339 9.39 -32.06 32.53
C LYS A 339 8.22 -32.79 33.17
N THR A 340 7.53 -33.62 32.38
CA THR A 340 6.41 -34.44 32.83
C THR A 340 6.79 -35.91 32.88
N GLU A 341 6.53 -36.57 34.01
CA GLU A 341 6.72 -38.02 34.17
C GLU A 341 5.35 -38.68 34.37
N THR A 342 4.97 -39.51 33.40
CA THR A 342 3.70 -40.23 33.36
C THR A 342 3.91 -41.67 33.76
N THR A 343 3.20 -42.12 34.80
CA THR A 343 3.17 -43.51 35.24
C THR A 343 1.82 -44.13 34.91
N PHE A 344 1.81 -45.29 34.26
CA PHE A 344 0.58 -45.98 33.84
C PHE A 344 0.03 -46.92 34.90
N THR A 345 -1.26 -47.26 34.80
CA THR A 345 -1.86 -48.26 35.69
C THR A 345 -1.35 -49.67 35.41
N ASP A 346 -1.02 -49.95 34.14
CA ASP A 346 -0.32 -51.18 33.75
C ASP A 346 1.15 -51.12 34.19
N ARG A 347 1.53 -51.98 35.14
CA ARG A 347 2.88 -52.07 35.69
C ARG A 347 3.93 -52.53 34.66
N LYS A 348 3.51 -53.17 33.56
CA LYS A 348 4.41 -53.58 32.48
C LYS A 348 4.75 -52.42 31.54
N LYS A 349 3.89 -51.40 31.48
CA LYS A 349 4.14 -50.23 30.65
C LYS A 349 5.19 -49.36 31.33
N LYS A 350 6.29 -49.10 30.61
CA LYS A 350 7.37 -48.23 31.08
C LYS A 350 6.82 -46.82 31.33
N LYS A 351 7.42 -46.14 32.30
CA LYS A 351 7.16 -44.72 32.54
C LYS A 351 7.52 -43.92 31.30
N GLU A 352 6.73 -42.89 31.03
CA GLU A 352 6.95 -41.97 29.92
C GLU A 352 7.44 -40.64 30.49
N ILE A 353 8.53 -40.13 29.92
CA ILE A 353 9.14 -38.86 30.32
C ILE A 353 9.13 -37.98 29.08
N SER A 354 8.51 -36.81 29.19
CA SER A 354 8.48 -35.81 28.14
C SER A 354 8.76 -34.43 28.72
N GLU A 355 9.10 -33.49 27.86
CA GLU A 355 9.39 -32.12 28.22
C GLU A 355 8.64 -31.20 27.26
N HIS A 356 7.95 -30.21 27.82
CA HIS A 356 7.05 -29.34 27.07
C HIS A 356 7.17 -27.90 27.57
N ALA A 357 7.14 -26.94 26.65
CA ALA A 357 7.02 -25.53 26.98
C ALA A 357 5.55 -25.20 27.30
N PHE A 358 5.32 -24.57 28.44
CA PHE A 358 4.01 -24.11 28.90
C PHE A 358 3.99 -22.61 29.04
N ASN A 359 3.06 -21.95 28.36
CA ASN A 359 2.72 -20.56 28.64
C ASN A 359 1.78 -20.51 29.84
N ILE A 360 2.08 -19.63 30.78
CA ILE A 360 1.38 -19.51 32.05
C ILE A 360 1.06 -18.04 32.29
N GLU A 361 -0.18 -17.78 32.70
CA GLU A 361 -0.66 -16.46 33.06
C GLU A 361 -1.14 -16.44 34.52
N LEU A 362 -0.77 -15.38 35.25
CA LEU A 362 -1.28 -15.11 36.60
C LEU A 362 -1.99 -13.75 36.64
N ASN A 363 -3.08 -13.64 37.41
CA ASN A 363 -3.74 -12.36 37.62
C ASN A 363 -2.94 -11.44 38.60
N GLY A 364 -3.44 -10.23 38.86
CA GLY A 364 -2.82 -9.28 39.80
C GLY A 364 -2.60 -9.79 41.22
N GLU A 365 -3.40 -10.76 41.65
CA GLU A 365 -3.30 -11.46 42.94
C GLU A 365 -2.30 -12.63 42.91
N LYS A 366 -1.57 -12.80 41.79
CA LYS A 366 -0.65 -13.90 41.52
C LYS A 366 -1.34 -15.27 41.55
N GLN A 367 -2.58 -15.35 41.10
CA GLN A 367 -3.29 -16.63 40.95
C GLN A 367 -3.25 -17.09 39.50
N ILE A 368 -3.01 -18.39 39.28
CA ILE A 368 -2.95 -19.01 37.97
C ILE A 368 -4.31 -18.88 37.28
N ARG A 369 -4.34 -18.17 36.14
CA ARG A 369 -5.54 -17.98 35.32
C ARG A 369 -5.43 -18.70 33.97
N ALA A 370 -4.23 -18.99 33.49
CA ALA A 370 -4.04 -19.82 32.31
C ALA A 370 -2.77 -20.66 32.38
N VAL A 371 -2.83 -21.89 31.86
CA VAL A 371 -1.69 -22.79 31.62
C VAL A 371 -1.97 -23.58 30.36
N TYR A 372 -1.10 -23.49 29.35
CA TYR A 372 -1.29 -24.22 28.10
C TYR A 372 0.04 -24.48 27.40
N ARG A 373 0.07 -25.51 26.55
CA ARG A 373 1.29 -25.84 25.79
C ARG A 373 1.55 -24.74 24.77
N LYS A 374 2.80 -24.31 24.64
CA LYS A 374 3.24 -23.47 23.53
C LYS A 374 3.16 -24.31 22.26
N GLU A 375 2.33 -23.90 21.30
CA GLU A 375 2.27 -24.54 19.99
C GLU A 375 3.63 -24.39 19.29
N LYS A 376 4.05 -25.43 18.57
CA LYS A 376 5.38 -25.49 17.94
C LYS A 376 5.41 -24.70 16.65
#